data_AF-A0A969M5H5-F1
#
_entry.id   AF-A0A969M5H5-F1
#
_cell.length_a   1.000
_cell.length_b   1.000
_cell.length_c   1.000
_cell.angle_alpha   90.00
_cell.angle_beta   90.00
_cell.angle_gamma   90.00
#
_symmetry.space_group_name_H-M   'P 1'
#
loop_
_entity.id
_entity.type
_entity.pdbx_description
1 polymer ?
#
loop_
_entity_poly.entity_id
_entity_poly.type
_entity_poly.pdbx_seq_one_letter_code
_entity_poly.pdbx_strand_id
1 'polypeptide(L)'
;PAGPALADLAGTWSFARQPGRPICKVTLTEEPAGDDAFKLTLDAGCDQAITAFAPVSWRIERSDIVVMSSRGDQLRFEQSEGTVWRKVPEGNRPLLMMR
;
A
#
# COMPACT_ATOMS: atom_id res chain seq x y z
N PRO A 1 5.66 -14.37 -16.87
CA PRO A 1 6.31 -14.23 -15.55
C PRO A 1 5.23 -14.37 -14.49
N ALA A 2 5.46 -15.12 -13.41
CA ALA A 2 4.58 -15.03 -12.25
C ALA A 2 4.67 -13.60 -11.73
N GLY A 3 3.54 -12.97 -11.39
CA GLY A 3 3.55 -11.68 -10.69
C GLY A 3 4.28 -11.77 -9.34
N PRO A 4 4.39 -10.66 -8.60
CA PRO A 4 4.97 -10.69 -7.26
C PRO A 4 4.22 -11.68 -6.37
N ALA A 5 4.93 -12.47 -5.56
CA ALA A 5 4.30 -13.34 -4.59
C ALA A 5 3.87 -12.56 -3.33
N LEU A 6 2.91 -13.11 -2.58
CA LEU A 6 2.46 -12.55 -1.30
C LEU A 6 3.64 -12.28 -0.36
N ALA A 7 4.51 -13.27 -0.18
CA ALA A 7 5.68 -13.19 0.69
C ALA A 7 6.71 -12.14 0.23
N ASP A 8 6.78 -11.83 -1.07
CA ASP A 8 7.68 -10.78 -1.57
C ASP A 8 7.20 -9.39 -1.15
N LEU A 9 5.88 -9.21 -1.00
CA LEU A 9 5.23 -7.95 -0.71
C LEU A 9 4.86 -7.77 0.76
N ALA A 10 4.64 -8.85 1.51
CA ALA A 10 4.40 -8.80 2.94
C ALA A 10 5.58 -8.18 3.69
N GLY A 11 5.31 -7.45 4.78
CA GLY A 11 6.29 -6.73 5.58
C GLY A 11 5.99 -5.24 5.70
N THR A 12 6.96 -4.50 6.26
CA THR A 12 6.82 -3.06 6.53
C THR A 12 7.20 -2.23 5.32
N TRP A 13 6.40 -1.20 5.06
CA TRP A 13 6.56 -0.25 3.97
C TRP A 13 6.36 1.17 4.48
N SER A 14 6.91 2.12 3.73
CA SER A 14 6.69 3.54 3.92
C SER A 14 5.80 4.08 2.81
N PHE A 15 4.65 4.64 3.19
CA PHE A 15 3.95 5.59 2.33
C PHE A 15 4.71 6.92 2.35
N ALA A 16 5.00 7.45 1.17
CA ALA A 16 5.80 8.66 0.99
C ALA A 16 5.22 9.57 -0.09
N ARG A 17 5.44 10.88 0.02
CA ARG A 17 5.09 11.83 -1.05
C ARG A 17 6.16 11.94 -2.13
N GLN A 18 7.39 11.69 -1.73
CA GLN A 18 8.59 11.65 -2.57
C GLN A 18 9.62 10.75 -1.87
N PRO A 19 10.60 10.19 -2.58
CA PRO A 19 11.67 9.40 -1.97
C PRO A 19 12.32 10.13 -0.79
N GLY A 20 12.54 9.42 0.31
CA GLY A 20 13.16 9.98 1.53
C GLY A 20 12.22 10.82 2.41
N ARG A 21 10.95 11.03 2.03
CA ARG A 21 9.96 11.77 2.85
C ARG A 21 8.75 10.90 3.18
N PRO A 22 8.90 9.91 4.08
CA PRO A 22 7.80 9.06 4.53
C PRO A 22 6.79 9.88 5.32
N ILE A 23 5.51 9.55 5.14
CA ILE A 23 4.37 10.17 5.81
C ILE A 23 3.57 9.19 6.65
N CYS A 24 3.78 7.88 6.47
CA CYS A 24 3.18 6.83 7.27
C CYS A 24 3.98 5.54 7.05
N LYS A 25 4.22 4.78 8.12
CA LYS A 25 4.68 3.40 8.01
C LYS A 25 3.47 2.49 8.10
N VAL A 26 3.43 1.50 7.22
CA VAL A 26 2.36 0.50 7.16
C VAL A 26 2.97 -0.89 7.10
N THR A 27 2.28 -1.88 7.63
CA THR A 27 2.67 -3.29 7.51
C THR A 27 1.64 -4.04 6.71
N LEU A 28 2.08 -4.60 5.59
CA LEU A 28 1.34 -5.55 4.78
C LEU A 28 1.50 -6.93 5.42
N THR A 29 0.44 -7.48 5.99
CA THR A 29 0.50 -8.81 6.64
C THR A 29 0.09 -9.92 5.68
N GLU A 30 0.37 -11.17 6.04
CA GLU A 30 -0.17 -12.35 5.35
C GLU A 30 -1.46 -12.88 6.03
N GLU A 31 -1.99 -12.17 7.02
CA GLU A 31 -3.22 -12.56 7.70
C GLU A 31 -4.43 -12.33 6.80
N PRO A 32 -5.28 -13.34 6.52
CA PRO A 32 -6.46 -13.16 5.69
C PRO A 32 -7.43 -12.11 6.26
N ALA A 33 -8.01 -11.29 5.37
CA ALA A 33 -9.05 -10.31 5.66
C ALA A 33 -10.37 -10.57 4.90
N GLY A 34 -10.45 -11.66 4.13
CA GLY A 34 -11.58 -11.98 3.25
C GLY A 34 -11.38 -11.47 1.82
N ASP A 35 -12.20 -11.92 0.87
CA ASP A 35 -12.21 -11.46 -0.54
C ASP A 35 -10.83 -11.41 -1.23
N ASP A 36 -10.02 -12.47 -1.01
CA ASP A 36 -8.64 -12.59 -1.48
C ASP A 36 -7.72 -11.43 -1.04
N ALA A 37 -8.05 -10.82 0.09
CA ALA A 37 -7.29 -9.75 0.73
C ALA A 37 -6.67 -10.19 2.06
N PHE A 38 -5.70 -9.42 2.49
CA PHE A 38 -4.91 -9.60 3.71
C PHE A 38 -4.96 -8.33 4.55
N LYS A 39 -4.70 -8.44 5.85
CA LYS A 39 -4.75 -7.28 6.75
C LYS A 39 -3.58 -6.33 6.50
N LEU A 40 -3.87 -5.05 6.63
CA LEU A 40 -2.89 -3.96 6.63
C LEU A 40 -2.99 -3.21 7.95
N THR A 41 -1.86 -2.95 8.59
CA THR A 41 -1.79 -2.14 9.81
C THR A 41 -0.99 -0.86 9.59
N LEU A 42 -1.33 0.20 10.32
CA LEU A 42 -0.61 1.47 10.32
C LEU A 42 0.18 1.60 11.61
N ASP A 43 1.38 2.15 11.51
CA ASP A 43 2.12 2.61 12.68
C ASP A 43 1.52 3.92 13.22
N ALA A 44 1.89 4.27 14.45
CA ALA A 44 1.56 5.57 15.01
C ALA A 44 2.27 6.72 14.26
N GLY A 45 1.67 7.92 14.28
CA GLY A 45 2.27 9.12 13.70
C GLY A 45 2.06 9.29 12.20
N CYS A 46 1.15 8.53 11.58
CA CYS A 46 0.79 8.71 10.18
C CYS A 46 0.12 10.06 9.91
N ASP A 47 0.44 10.65 8.76
CA ASP A 47 -0.16 11.88 8.25
C ASP A 47 -1.69 11.79 8.15
N GLN A 48 -2.36 12.92 8.34
CA GLN A 48 -3.81 13.03 8.36
C GLN A 48 -4.47 12.46 7.10
N ALA A 49 -3.85 12.60 5.92
CA ALA A 49 -4.42 12.06 4.70
C ALA A 49 -4.48 10.53 4.71
N ILE A 50 -3.50 9.86 5.33
CA ILE A 50 -3.46 8.39 5.41
C ILE A 50 -4.42 7.89 6.49
N THR A 51 -4.45 8.53 7.65
CA THR A 51 -5.38 8.17 8.72
C THR A 51 -6.84 8.43 8.33
N ALA A 52 -7.12 9.47 7.55
CA ALA A 52 -8.45 9.74 6.99
C ALA A 52 -8.86 8.72 5.91
N PHE A 53 -7.91 8.20 5.12
CA PHE A 53 -8.18 7.08 4.21
C PHE A 53 -8.46 5.79 4.98
N ALA A 54 -7.77 5.57 6.10
CA ALA A 54 -7.92 4.42 6.99
C ALA A 54 -7.78 3.07 6.25
N PRO A 55 -6.59 2.78 5.67
CA PRO A 55 -6.36 1.50 5.03
C PRO A 55 -6.41 0.37 6.06
N VAL A 56 -7.12 -0.71 5.76
CA VAL A 56 -7.29 -1.86 6.67
C VAL A 56 -6.92 -3.19 6.03
N SER A 57 -6.90 -3.24 4.70
CA SER A 57 -6.60 -4.44 3.96
C SER A 57 -5.85 -4.15 2.66
N TRP A 58 -5.20 -5.17 2.12
CA TRP A 58 -4.47 -5.11 0.87
C TRP A 58 -4.58 -6.42 0.11
N ARG A 59 -4.35 -6.38 -1.20
CA ARG A 59 -4.28 -7.57 -2.05
C ARG A 59 -3.39 -7.35 -3.25
N ILE A 60 -3.07 -8.45 -3.92
CA ILE A 60 -2.35 -8.45 -5.19
C ILE A 60 -3.38 -8.61 -6.29
N GLU A 61 -3.49 -7.61 -7.16
CA GLU A 61 -4.30 -7.72 -8.37
C GLU A 61 -3.38 -7.70 -9.58
N ARG A 62 -3.27 -8.85 -10.26
CA ARG A 62 -2.35 -9.07 -11.40
C ARG A 62 -0.89 -8.85 -11.00
N SER A 63 -0.42 -7.61 -11.06
CA SER A 63 0.94 -7.21 -10.69
C SER A 63 0.97 -5.95 -9.82
N ASP A 64 -0.20 -5.52 -9.35
CA ASP A 64 -0.37 -4.28 -8.59
C ASP A 64 -0.68 -4.60 -7.13
N ILE A 65 -0.26 -3.69 -6.25
CA ILE A 65 -0.72 -3.68 -4.87
C ILE A 65 -1.98 -2.84 -4.80
N VAL A 66 -3.07 -3.42 -4.33
CA VAL A 66 -4.32 -2.70 -4.07
C VAL A 66 -4.52 -2.60 -2.57
N VAL A 67 -4.54 -1.39 -2.05
CA VAL A 67 -4.82 -1.08 -0.65
C VAL A 67 -6.24 -0.57 -0.51
N MET A 68 -6.97 -1.09 0.47
CA MET A 68 -8.40 -0.86 0.63
C MET A 68 -8.71 -0.32 2.03
N SER A 69 -9.66 0.60 2.10
CA SER A 69 -10.25 1.06 3.35
C SER A 69 -11.45 0.20 3.74
N SER A 70 -11.87 0.29 5.00
CA SER A 70 -13.10 -0.36 5.48
C SER A 70 -14.37 0.18 4.82
N ARG A 71 -14.28 1.33 4.13
CA ARG A 71 -15.39 1.95 3.39
C ARG A 71 -15.47 1.52 1.93
N GLY A 72 -14.54 0.68 1.46
CA GLY A 72 -14.48 0.21 0.08
C GLY A 72 -13.64 1.08 -0.86
N ASP A 73 -13.14 2.23 -0.40
CA ASP A 73 -12.20 3.05 -1.19
C ASP A 73 -10.90 2.28 -1.45
N GLN A 74 -10.32 2.44 -2.65
CA GLN A 74 -9.13 1.69 -3.07
C GLN A 74 -8.03 2.61 -3.60
N LEU A 75 -6.78 2.25 -3.29
CA LEU A 75 -5.57 2.82 -3.89
C LEU A 75 -4.82 1.70 -4.59
N ARG A 76 -4.63 1.84 -5.90
CA ARG A 76 -3.80 0.93 -6.70
C ARG A 76 -2.40 1.48 -6.81
N PHE A 77 -1.41 0.64 -6.60
CA PHE A 77 0.00 0.94 -6.78
C PHE A 77 0.60 0.01 -7.82
N GLU A 78 1.22 0.59 -8.83
CA GLU A 78 1.98 -0.12 -9.85
C GLU A 78 3.47 -0.05 -9.50
N GLN A 79 4.20 -1.12 -9.79
CA GLN A 79 5.65 -1.12 -9.64
C GLN A 79 6.27 -0.15 -10.65
N SER A 80 7.02 0.83 -10.18
CA SER A 80 7.66 1.83 -11.02
C SER A 80 9.10 1.44 -11.34
N GLU A 81 9.99 1.56 -10.36
CA GLU A 81 11.41 1.22 -10.50
C GLU A 81 11.91 0.56 -9.21
N GLY A 82 12.61 -0.56 -9.34
CA GLY A 82 13.16 -1.30 -8.20
C GLY A 82 12.08 -1.65 -7.18
N THR A 83 12.23 -1.10 -5.96
CA THR A 83 11.33 -1.31 -4.82
C THR A 83 10.28 -0.21 -4.65
N VAL A 84 10.17 0.72 -5.60
CA VAL A 84 9.23 1.84 -5.54
C VAL A 84 7.94 1.49 -6.27
N TRP A 85 6.83 1.61 -5.54
CA TRP A 85 5.48 1.44 -6.02
C TRP A 85 4.78 2.79 -6.05
N ARG A 86 4.14 3.14 -7.16
CA ARG A 86 3.50 4.46 -7.34
C ARG A 86 1.99 4.30 -7.46
N LYS A 87 1.24 5.15 -6.75
CA LYS A 87 -0.22 5.21 -6.84
C LYS A 87 -0.66 5.59 -8.26
N VAL A 88 -1.59 4.82 -8.81
CA VAL A 88 -2.22 5.07 -10.12
C VAL A 88 -3.76 5.13 -10.02
N PRO A 89 -4.42 6.04 -10.77
CA PRO A 89 -3.82 7.14 -11.51
C PRO A 89 -3.13 8.12 -10.55
N GLU A 90 -2.08 8.78 -11.03
CA GLU A 90 -1.43 9.84 -10.26
C GLU A 90 -2.44 10.98 -10.03
N GLY A 91 -2.66 11.34 -8.77
CA GLY A 91 -3.52 12.47 -8.42
C GLY A 91 -2.69 13.72 -8.12
N ASN A 92 -3.34 14.82 -7.74
CA ASN A 92 -2.67 16.09 -7.40
C ASN A 92 -1.61 15.96 -6.29
N ARG A 93 -1.70 14.91 -5.47
CA ARG A 93 -0.67 14.59 -4.47
C ARG A 93 -0.13 13.19 -4.79
N PRO A 94 1.14 13.07 -5.22
CA PRO A 94 1.74 11.77 -5.43
C PRO A 94 1.73 10.98 -4.12
N LEU A 95 1.62 9.66 -4.26
CA LEU A 95 1.74 8.73 -3.16
C LEU A 95 2.55 7.54 -3.67
N LEU A 96 3.66 7.30 -2.99
CA LEU A 96 4.59 6.22 -3.24
C LEU A 96 4.54 5.26 -2.06
N MET A 97 4.87 4.01 -2.33
CA MET A 97 5.07 2.97 -1.35
C MET A 97 6.45 2.34 -1.60
N MET A 98 7.29 2.32 -0.57
CA MET A 98 8.69 1.92 -0.68
C MET A 98 9.20 1.26 0.59
N ARG A 99 10.18 0.36 0.45
CA ARG A 99 10.93 -0.24 1.55
C ARG A 99 12.21 0.53 1.81
#